data_AF-A4ABC7-F1
#
_entry.id   AF-A4ABC7-F1
#
_cell.length_a   1.000
_cell.length_b   1.000
_cell.length_c   1.000
_cell.angle_alpha   90.00
_cell.angle_beta   90.00
_cell.angle_gamma   90.00
#
_symmetry.space_group_name_H-M   'P 1'
#
loop_
_entity.id
_entity.type
_entity.pdbx_description
1 polymer ?
#
loop_
_entity_poly.entity_id
_entity_poly.type
_entity_poly.pdbx_seq_one_letter_code
_entity_poly.pdbx_strand_id
1 'polypeptide(L)'
;MTVNFDPCRVAQASSNQIANSQQSFRAKEVRDWLALPHPATGGQVLDTNGIPIKKLCDARSRFTENQLVTLIAAAGPNHCLDGWGFLARSASSLISRDSHAARHFAYYAQLRAALSILAASGIGIFNGLNFLTDSAGTILKLEDNRETKRGTGTHAVVWPALEIWASNDSNAEAFLSNVKVHGVPLLDSVRSIWPSRQASSIVAPLIHNWALDLTLGTQHHVQRNISSYAPHQLNQIDGDFKEDMGFIAQTWELLKPSSALGFDELDIHLLRNTLQMLHETDNAQVDAANAMPLGESAIASRFDELESTLKQAVSLEFLIANRSVDEPRIFTSARDNGSTSVSMISRAVLLLRAATSFTNATFAMGGRSVDGSDLRPWLDPVAVSRGFAAAASLPTQMSDLWDEVNYAVEDFQGVVSKNRMDAREFYNNAANGLPIVAQFERAALWSLCP
;
A
#
# COMPACT_ATOMS: atom_id res chain seq x y z
N MET A 1 -9.86 -14.62 -19.07
CA MET A 1 -11.25 -14.12 -19.06
C MET A 1 -11.18 -12.64 -18.79
N THR A 2 -11.55 -11.81 -19.76
CA THR A 2 -11.72 -10.36 -19.54
C THR A 2 -12.93 -10.15 -18.64
N VAL A 3 -12.73 -9.52 -17.48
CA VAL A 3 -13.84 -9.18 -16.59
C VAL A 3 -14.62 -8.06 -17.27
N ASN A 4 -15.89 -8.29 -17.58
CA ASN A 4 -16.76 -7.25 -18.13
C ASN A 4 -17.17 -6.33 -16.97
N PHE A 5 -16.45 -5.23 -16.81
CA PHE A 5 -16.65 -4.21 -15.79
C PHE A 5 -17.35 -3.01 -16.43
N ASP A 6 -18.34 -2.44 -15.75
CA ASP A 6 -18.86 -1.12 -16.07
C ASP A 6 -17.98 -0.04 -15.38
N PRO A 7 -17.16 0.74 -16.10
CA PRO A 7 -16.31 1.75 -15.47
C PRO A 7 -17.09 2.82 -14.71
N CYS A 8 -18.33 3.11 -15.15
CA CYS A 8 -19.21 4.08 -14.50
C CYS A 8 -19.66 3.61 -13.11
N ARG A 9 -19.57 2.30 -12.80
CA ARG A 9 -19.89 1.78 -11.46
C ARG A 9 -18.83 2.17 -10.45
N VAL A 10 -17.56 1.98 -10.76
CA VAL A 10 -16.45 2.31 -9.85
C VAL A 10 -16.47 3.80 -9.47
N ALA A 11 -16.81 4.68 -10.41
CA ALA A 11 -16.93 6.11 -10.18
C ALA A 11 -18.11 6.52 -9.26
N GLN A 12 -19.06 5.63 -8.99
CA GLN A 12 -20.18 5.91 -8.05
C GLN A 12 -19.78 5.67 -6.60
N ALA A 13 -18.67 4.99 -6.34
CA ALA A 13 -18.26 4.65 -4.98
C ALA A 13 -17.96 5.91 -4.15
N SER A 14 -18.35 5.89 -2.88
CA SER A 14 -18.20 7.02 -1.97
C SER A 14 -17.48 6.65 -0.68
N SER A 15 -16.43 7.41 -0.35
CA SER A 15 -15.71 7.31 0.92
C SER A 15 -16.48 7.91 2.11
N ASN A 16 -17.48 8.77 1.87
CA ASN A 16 -18.23 9.44 2.95
C ASN A 16 -18.93 8.44 3.87
N GLN A 17 -19.55 7.42 3.29
CA GLN A 17 -20.26 6.38 4.04
C GLN A 17 -19.27 5.52 4.86
N ILE A 18 -18.07 5.31 4.32
CA ILE A 18 -16.99 4.60 5.00
C ILE A 18 -16.49 5.39 6.21
N ALA A 19 -16.18 6.68 6.02
CA ALA A 19 -15.76 7.57 7.08
C ALA A 19 -16.82 7.68 8.20
N ASN A 20 -18.09 7.86 7.83
CA ASN A 20 -19.20 7.92 8.79
C ASN A 20 -19.31 6.63 9.62
N SER A 21 -19.15 5.47 8.99
CA SER A 21 -19.17 4.18 9.71
C SER A 21 -17.97 4.03 10.65
N GLN A 22 -16.78 4.45 10.21
CA GLN A 22 -15.55 4.38 11.01
C GLN A 22 -15.57 5.29 12.25
N GLN A 23 -16.40 6.34 12.28
CA GLN A 23 -16.63 7.13 13.50
C GLN A 23 -17.02 6.22 14.69
N SER A 24 -17.76 5.15 14.42
CA SER A 24 -18.19 4.20 15.45
C SER A 24 -17.08 3.28 15.95
N PHE A 25 -15.91 3.23 15.31
CA PHE A 25 -14.77 2.36 15.66
C PHE A 25 -13.84 3.00 16.70
N ARG A 26 -14.00 4.30 16.93
CA ARG A 26 -13.19 5.08 17.87
C ARG A 26 -13.14 4.42 19.25
N ALA A 27 -11.92 4.28 19.78
CA ALA A 27 -11.65 3.71 21.10
C ALA A 27 -12.24 2.31 21.31
N LYS A 28 -12.37 1.53 20.23
CA LYS A 28 -12.85 0.14 20.27
C LYS A 28 -11.82 -0.82 19.73
N GLU A 29 -11.82 -2.03 20.29
CA GLU A 29 -11.08 -3.14 19.71
C GLU A 29 -11.73 -3.57 18.38
N VAL A 30 -10.93 -4.17 17.50
CA VAL A 30 -11.39 -4.59 16.16
C VAL A 30 -12.60 -5.53 16.18
N ARG A 31 -12.72 -6.36 17.23
CA ARG A 31 -13.86 -7.28 17.40
C ARG A 31 -15.20 -6.57 17.63
N ASP A 32 -15.16 -5.30 18.04
CA ASP A 32 -16.33 -4.50 18.37
C ASP A 32 -16.72 -3.53 17.24
N TRP A 33 -15.95 -3.51 16.14
CA TRP A 33 -16.27 -2.67 14.96
C TRP A 33 -17.54 -3.12 14.24
N LEU A 34 -17.82 -4.43 14.25
CA LEU A 34 -19.06 -5.01 13.74
C LEU A 34 -20.01 -5.26 14.92
N ALA A 35 -20.82 -4.26 15.28
CA ALA A 35 -21.69 -4.29 16.47
C ALA A 35 -22.59 -5.54 16.52
N LEU A 36 -22.61 -6.25 17.67
CA LEU A 36 -23.46 -7.41 17.86
C LEU A 36 -24.96 -7.02 17.85
N PRO A 37 -25.84 -7.77 17.14
CA PRO A 37 -25.57 -8.95 16.32
C PRO A 37 -25.31 -8.60 14.84
N HIS A 38 -24.05 -8.37 14.43
CA HIS A 38 -23.70 -8.20 13.03
C HIS A 38 -23.68 -9.55 12.30
N PRO A 39 -24.34 -9.73 11.13
CA PRO A 39 -24.42 -11.04 10.49
C PRO A 39 -23.12 -11.50 9.81
N ALA A 40 -22.15 -10.59 9.61
CA ALA A 40 -20.84 -10.92 9.04
C ALA A 40 -19.84 -11.35 10.13
N THR A 41 -19.95 -12.60 10.57
CA THR A 41 -19.00 -13.19 11.52
C THR A 41 -17.61 -13.29 10.90
N GLY A 42 -16.59 -12.80 11.63
CA GLY A 42 -15.21 -12.82 11.16
C GLY A 42 -14.96 -11.99 9.88
N GLY A 43 -15.82 -11.01 9.59
CA GLY A 43 -15.72 -10.20 8.36
C GLY A 43 -16.13 -10.95 7.09
N GLN A 44 -16.83 -12.07 7.20
CA GLN A 44 -17.28 -12.87 6.05
C GLN A 44 -18.79 -12.73 5.82
N VAL A 45 -19.20 -12.68 4.55
CA VAL A 45 -20.63 -12.68 4.19
C VAL A 45 -21.10 -14.11 3.98
N LEU A 46 -21.71 -14.70 5.01
CA LEU A 46 -22.12 -16.11 5.04
C LEU A 46 -23.65 -16.25 5.14
N ASP A 47 -24.19 -17.36 4.62
CA ASP A 47 -25.58 -17.76 4.81
C ASP A 47 -25.81 -18.42 6.19
N THR A 48 -27.01 -18.98 6.43
CA THR A 48 -27.34 -19.65 7.71
C THR A 48 -26.53 -20.93 7.95
N ASN A 49 -25.96 -21.52 6.89
CA ASN A 49 -25.18 -22.75 6.94
C ASN A 49 -23.66 -22.47 6.96
N GLY A 50 -23.25 -21.20 7.03
CA GLY A 50 -21.85 -20.80 6.98
C GLY A 50 -21.23 -20.82 5.58
N ILE A 51 -22.05 -20.85 4.52
CA ILE A 51 -21.58 -20.86 3.13
C ILE A 51 -21.44 -19.41 2.62
N PRO A 52 -20.34 -19.04 1.96
CA PRO A 52 -20.16 -17.70 1.42
C PRO A 52 -21.24 -17.30 0.41
N ILE A 53 -21.93 -16.20 0.69
CA ILE A 53 -22.90 -15.60 -0.23
C ILE A 53 -22.13 -14.97 -1.39
N LYS A 54 -22.59 -15.21 -2.62
CA LYS A 54 -21.94 -14.71 -3.86
C LYS A 54 -22.84 -13.80 -4.70
N LYS A 55 -24.10 -13.59 -4.32
CA LYS A 55 -25.06 -12.78 -5.07
C LYS A 55 -25.56 -11.65 -4.19
N LEU A 56 -25.69 -10.46 -4.75
CA LEU A 56 -26.11 -9.29 -3.97
C LEU A 56 -27.58 -9.41 -3.52
N CYS A 57 -28.46 -10.01 -4.35
CA CYS A 57 -29.85 -10.24 -3.96
C CYS A 57 -29.97 -11.15 -2.73
N ASP A 58 -29.11 -12.17 -2.64
CA ASP A 58 -29.10 -13.09 -1.51
C ASP A 58 -28.52 -12.41 -0.27
N ALA A 59 -27.48 -11.58 -0.42
CA ALA A 59 -26.92 -10.79 0.67
C ALA A 59 -27.97 -9.83 1.26
N ARG A 60 -28.77 -9.17 0.41
CA ARG A 60 -29.86 -8.26 0.84
C ARG A 60 -30.99 -8.94 1.63
N SER A 61 -31.15 -10.26 1.49
CA SER A 61 -32.11 -10.99 2.32
C SER A 61 -31.67 -11.14 3.78
N ARG A 62 -30.40 -10.84 4.08
CA ARG A 62 -29.78 -11.09 5.40
C ARG A 62 -29.08 -9.87 5.99
N PHE A 63 -28.61 -8.95 5.14
CA PHE A 63 -27.89 -7.76 5.53
C PHE A 63 -28.67 -6.52 5.12
N THR A 64 -28.73 -5.55 6.01
CA THR A 64 -29.11 -4.18 5.65
C THR A 64 -27.98 -3.50 4.87
N GLU A 65 -28.31 -2.47 4.11
CA GLU A 65 -27.32 -1.66 3.38
C GLU A 65 -26.25 -1.11 4.35
N ASN A 66 -26.66 -0.60 5.52
CA ASN A 66 -25.75 -0.07 6.54
C ASN A 66 -24.80 -1.15 7.11
N GLN A 67 -25.24 -2.39 7.26
CA GLN A 67 -24.37 -3.50 7.68
C GLN A 67 -23.33 -3.84 6.60
N LEU A 68 -23.71 -3.78 5.32
CA LEU A 68 -22.76 -3.97 4.22
C LEU A 68 -21.75 -2.81 4.13
N VAL A 69 -22.18 -1.56 4.33
CA VAL A 69 -21.28 -0.40 4.44
C VAL A 69 -20.30 -0.58 5.60
N THR A 70 -20.81 -0.94 6.78
CA THR A 70 -19.98 -1.14 7.98
C THR A 70 -18.97 -2.27 7.79
N LEU A 71 -19.34 -3.30 7.04
CA LEU A 71 -18.42 -4.36 6.66
C LEU A 71 -17.28 -3.86 5.75
N ILE A 72 -17.56 -3.02 4.74
CA ILE A 72 -16.50 -2.40 3.92
C ILE A 72 -15.59 -1.55 4.81
N ALA A 73 -16.20 -0.72 5.66
CA ALA A 73 -15.50 0.19 6.55
C ALA A 73 -14.54 -0.54 7.51
N ALA A 74 -14.95 -1.68 8.04
CA ALA A 74 -14.11 -2.54 8.88
C ALA A 74 -13.03 -3.28 8.07
N ALA A 75 -13.33 -3.70 6.83
CA ALA A 75 -12.38 -4.46 6.01
C ALA A 75 -11.16 -3.64 5.57
N GLY A 76 -11.35 -2.36 5.23
CA GLY A 76 -10.28 -1.50 4.69
C GLY A 76 -9.04 -1.38 5.59
N PRO A 77 -9.18 -0.93 6.85
CA PRO A 77 -8.05 -0.82 7.78
C PRO A 77 -7.41 -2.17 8.11
N ASN A 78 -8.21 -3.24 8.21
CA ASN A 78 -7.69 -4.59 8.43
C ASN A 78 -6.88 -5.10 7.24
N HIS A 79 -7.32 -4.83 6.00
CA HIS A 79 -6.53 -5.14 4.81
C HIS A 79 -5.22 -4.35 4.76
N CYS A 80 -5.21 -3.09 5.19
CA CYS A 80 -3.96 -2.32 5.30
C CYS A 80 -2.96 -3.04 6.22
N LEU A 81 -3.38 -3.35 7.45
CA LEU A 81 -2.53 -3.97 8.46
C LEU A 81 -2.10 -5.40 8.07
N ASP A 82 -3.01 -6.20 7.50
CA ASP A 82 -2.70 -7.52 6.95
C ASP A 82 -1.65 -7.45 5.85
N GLY A 83 -1.72 -6.42 4.99
CA GLY A 83 -0.80 -6.22 3.89
C GLY A 83 0.62 -5.97 4.38
N TRP A 84 0.80 -5.13 5.40
CA TRP A 84 2.07 -4.96 6.10
C TRP A 84 2.54 -6.27 6.75
N GLY A 85 1.61 -7.06 7.28
CA GLY A 85 1.86 -8.43 7.70
C GLY A 85 2.50 -9.30 6.61
N PHE A 86 1.88 -9.36 5.44
CA PHE A 86 2.42 -10.13 4.33
C PHE A 86 3.77 -9.59 3.87
N LEU A 87 3.99 -8.27 3.90
CA LEU A 87 5.29 -7.68 3.59
C LEU A 87 6.38 -8.16 4.56
N ALA A 88 6.11 -8.18 5.86
CA ALA A 88 7.05 -8.67 6.86
C ALA A 88 7.45 -10.14 6.65
N ARG A 89 6.46 -10.97 6.32
CA ARG A 89 6.68 -12.40 5.99
C ARG A 89 7.48 -12.55 4.71
N SER A 90 7.24 -11.69 3.71
CA SER A 90 8.02 -11.64 2.48
C SER A 90 9.48 -11.29 2.75
N ALA A 91 9.75 -10.27 3.56
CA ALA A 91 11.11 -9.90 3.98
C ALA A 91 11.81 -11.03 4.74
N SER A 92 11.11 -11.66 5.69
CA SER A 92 11.62 -12.82 6.44
C SER A 92 12.00 -13.98 5.50
N SER A 93 11.16 -14.28 4.50
CA SER A 93 11.47 -15.29 3.49
C SER A 93 12.65 -14.90 2.61
N LEU A 94 12.78 -13.62 2.23
CA LEU A 94 13.91 -13.12 1.44
C LEU A 94 15.23 -13.28 2.20
N ILE A 95 15.24 -12.88 3.48
CA ILE A 95 16.37 -13.10 4.40
C ILE A 95 16.71 -14.59 4.45
N SER A 96 15.70 -15.44 4.65
CA SER A 96 15.80 -16.91 4.68
C SER A 96 16.19 -17.56 3.35
N ARG A 97 16.42 -16.79 2.28
CA ARG A 97 16.74 -17.28 0.93
C ARG A 97 15.62 -18.12 0.29
N ASP A 98 14.39 -17.95 0.74
CA ASP A 98 13.20 -18.54 0.11
C ASP A 98 12.54 -17.51 -0.82
N SER A 99 13.10 -17.38 -2.02
CA SER A 99 12.61 -16.43 -3.01
C SER A 99 11.18 -16.71 -3.47
N HIS A 100 10.72 -17.97 -3.48
CA HIS A 100 9.35 -18.29 -3.86
C HIS A 100 8.36 -17.82 -2.79
N ALA A 101 8.63 -18.10 -1.52
CA ALA A 101 7.81 -17.60 -0.42
C ALA A 101 7.85 -16.06 -0.34
N ALA A 102 9.04 -15.46 -0.53
CA ALA A 102 9.19 -14.01 -0.57
C ALA A 102 8.28 -13.39 -1.65
N ARG A 103 8.36 -13.91 -2.88
CA ARG A 103 7.48 -13.51 -3.99
C ARG A 103 6.00 -13.69 -3.66
N HIS A 104 5.64 -14.86 -3.13
CA HIS A 104 4.25 -15.20 -2.81
C HIS A 104 3.67 -14.25 -1.76
N PHE A 105 4.38 -13.97 -0.68
CA PHE A 105 3.89 -13.06 0.35
C PHE A 105 3.88 -11.60 -0.12
N ALA A 106 4.86 -11.16 -0.91
CA ALA A 106 4.84 -9.81 -1.50
C ALA A 106 3.61 -9.61 -2.40
N TYR A 107 3.20 -10.64 -3.15
CA TYR A 107 1.97 -10.61 -3.92
C TYR A 107 0.73 -10.38 -3.05
N TYR A 108 0.61 -11.11 -1.94
CA TYR A 108 -0.52 -10.92 -1.03
C TYR A 108 -0.49 -9.57 -0.32
N ALA A 109 0.70 -9.01 -0.07
CA ALA A 109 0.85 -7.65 0.44
C ALA A 109 0.27 -6.61 -0.54
N GLN A 110 0.63 -6.71 -1.84
CA GLN A 110 0.05 -5.85 -2.89
C GLN A 110 -1.47 -6.01 -2.98
N LEU A 111 -1.97 -7.25 -2.96
CA LEU A 111 -3.39 -7.55 -3.02
C LEU A 111 -4.15 -6.91 -1.85
N ARG A 112 -3.62 -7.01 -0.64
CA ARG A 112 -4.20 -6.42 0.56
C ARG A 112 -4.17 -4.89 0.52
N ALA A 113 -3.09 -4.30 0.04
CA ALA A 113 -3.02 -2.86 -0.16
C ALA A 113 -4.09 -2.35 -1.15
N ALA A 114 -4.24 -3.01 -2.29
CA ALA A 114 -5.26 -2.67 -3.29
C ALA A 114 -6.69 -2.77 -2.72
N LEU A 115 -6.99 -3.85 -1.99
CA LEU A 115 -8.28 -4.02 -1.32
C LEU A 115 -8.54 -2.92 -0.28
N SER A 116 -7.50 -2.47 0.43
CA SER A 116 -7.60 -1.38 1.40
C SER A 116 -7.93 -0.03 0.74
N ILE A 117 -7.23 0.32 -0.35
CA ILE A 117 -7.49 1.55 -1.13
C ILE A 117 -8.92 1.57 -1.69
N LEU A 118 -9.35 0.45 -2.28
CA LEU A 118 -10.70 0.29 -2.81
C LEU A 118 -11.76 0.39 -1.70
N ALA A 119 -11.55 -0.27 -0.56
CA ALA A 119 -12.47 -0.23 0.58
C ALA A 119 -12.58 1.18 1.17
N ALA A 120 -11.48 1.91 1.30
CA ALA A 120 -11.48 3.31 1.73
C ALA A 120 -12.30 4.23 0.81
N SER A 121 -12.42 3.84 -0.47
CA SER A 121 -13.23 4.54 -1.48
C SER A 121 -14.68 4.07 -1.54
N GLY A 122 -15.09 3.12 -0.69
CA GLY A 122 -16.45 2.58 -0.67
C GLY A 122 -16.65 1.31 -1.49
N ILE A 123 -15.59 0.62 -1.92
CA ILE A 123 -15.67 -0.61 -2.73
C ILE A 123 -15.25 -1.84 -1.92
N GLY A 124 -16.18 -2.77 -1.73
CA GLY A 124 -15.96 -4.06 -1.06
C GLY A 124 -15.80 -5.23 -2.03
N ILE A 125 -14.75 -6.02 -1.85
CA ILE A 125 -14.48 -7.24 -2.64
C ILE A 125 -14.44 -8.46 -1.72
N PHE A 126 -15.50 -9.28 -1.75
CA PHE A 126 -15.68 -10.45 -0.88
C PHE A 126 -15.71 -11.76 -1.68
N ASN A 127 -14.75 -11.92 -2.59
CA ASN A 127 -14.54 -13.12 -3.40
C ASN A 127 -15.79 -13.57 -4.16
N GLY A 128 -16.28 -12.73 -5.07
CA GLY A 128 -17.45 -13.04 -5.88
C GLY A 128 -18.75 -12.48 -5.34
N LEU A 129 -18.76 -11.89 -4.15
CA LEU A 129 -19.73 -10.87 -3.76
C LEU A 129 -18.99 -9.53 -3.71
N ASN A 130 -19.03 -8.79 -4.81
CA ASN A 130 -18.32 -7.52 -4.93
C ASN A 130 -19.36 -6.40 -5.11
N PHE A 131 -19.25 -5.37 -4.28
CA PHE A 131 -20.22 -4.30 -4.24
C PHE A 131 -19.54 -3.00 -3.80
N LEU A 132 -20.23 -1.89 -4.03
CA LEU A 132 -19.80 -0.57 -3.61
C LEU A 132 -20.96 0.16 -2.94
N THR A 133 -20.64 1.18 -2.15
CA THR A 133 -21.63 2.12 -1.60
C THR A 133 -21.54 3.45 -2.33
N ASP A 134 -22.67 3.99 -2.75
CA ASP A 134 -22.73 5.32 -3.35
C ASP A 134 -22.84 6.44 -2.29
N SER A 135 -22.89 7.69 -2.74
CA SER A 135 -23.01 8.84 -1.85
C SER A 135 -24.28 8.85 -0.98
N ALA A 136 -25.35 8.17 -1.43
CA ALA A 136 -26.60 8.03 -0.70
C ALA A 136 -26.58 6.84 0.30
N GLY A 137 -25.51 6.05 0.33
CA GLY A 137 -25.42 4.85 1.16
C GLY A 137 -26.04 3.61 0.51
N THR A 138 -26.43 3.68 -0.76
CA THR A 138 -26.99 2.53 -1.49
C THR A 138 -25.88 1.57 -1.87
N ILE A 139 -26.10 0.28 -1.64
CA ILE A 139 -25.23 -0.79 -2.10
C ILE A 139 -25.55 -1.13 -3.54
N LEU A 140 -24.52 -1.10 -4.36
CA LEU A 140 -24.56 -1.38 -5.77
C LEU A 140 -23.61 -2.52 -6.07
N LYS A 141 -24.02 -3.47 -6.91
CA LYS A 141 -23.09 -4.50 -7.38
C LYS A 141 -21.98 -3.83 -8.20
N LEU A 142 -20.74 -4.29 -8.00
CA LEU A 142 -19.55 -3.64 -8.54
C LEU A 142 -19.42 -3.83 -10.05
N GLU A 143 -19.58 -5.06 -10.56
CA GLU A 143 -19.28 -5.36 -11.97
C GLU A 143 -20.39 -4.93 -12.94
N ASP A 144 -21.66 -5.11 -12.54
CA ASP A 144 -22.84 -4.87 -13.37
C ASP A 144 -24.12 -4.71 -12.54
N ASN A 145 -25.27 -4.50 -13.19
CA ASN A 145 -26.57 -4.28 -12.53
C ASN A 145 -27.30 -5.59 -12.17
N ARG A 146 -26.70 -6.76 -12.39
CA ARG A 146 -27.37 -8.07 -12.30
C ARG A 146 -27.09 -8.71 -10.95
N GLU A 147 -27.84 -8.30 -9.94
CA GLU A 147 -27.68 -8.74 -8.54
C GLU A 147 -27.84 -10.25 -8.32
N THR A 148 -28.56 -10.92 -9.23
CA THR A 148 -28.80 -12.37 -9.22
C THR A 148 -27.61 -13.21 -9.73
N LYS A 149 -26.59 -12.57 -10.31
CA LYS A 149 -25.38 -13.24 -10.80
C LYS A 149 -24.24 -13.11 -9.81
N ARG A 150 -23.48 -14.19 -9.65
CA ARG A 150 -22.22 -14.15 -8.91
C ARG A 150 -21.24 -13.16 -9.55
N GLY A 151 -20.49 -12.48 -8.71
CA GLY A 151 -19.37 -11.65 -9.11
C GLY A 151 -18.12 -12.47 -9.44
N THR A 152 -17.08 -11.74 -9.80
CA THR A 152 -15.75 -12.26 -10.14
C THR A 152 -14.94 -12.55 -8.87
N GLY A 153 -14.08 -13.58 -8.91
CA GLY A 153 -13.21 -13.90 -7.76
C GLY A 153 -12.20 -12.79 -7.45
N THR A 154 -11.75 -12.70 -6.19
CA THR A 154 -10.92 -11.58 -5.68
C THR A 154 -9.71 -11.26 -6.56
N HIS A 155 -8.89 -12.27 -6.88
CA HIS A 155 -7.67 -12.07 -7.67
C HIS A 155 -7.90 -11.54 -9.09
N ALA A 156 -9.10 -11.77 -9.65
CA ALA A 156 -9.43 -11.36 -11.00
C ALA A 156 -10.17 -10.01 -11.04
N VAL A 157 -10.82 -9.59 -9.95
CA VAL A 157 -11.63 -8.36 -9.92
C VAL A 157 -10.86 -7.15 -9.40
N VAL A 158 -9.92 -7.35 -8.47
CA VAL A 158 -9.26 -6.25 -7.74
C VAL A 158 -8.42 -5.34 -8.63
N TRP A 159 -7.67 -5.89 -9.59
CA TRP A 159 -6.77 -5.10 -10.44
C TRP A 159 -7.53 -4.29 -11.48
N PRO A 160 -8.48 -4.87 -12.25
CA PRO A 160 -9.33 -4.07 -13.13
C PRO A 160 -10.09 -2.98 -12.36
N ALA A 161 -10.58 -3.29 -11.15
CA ALA A 161 -11.23 -2.29 -10.31
C ALA A 161 -10.29 -1.14 -9.91
N LEU A 162 -9.05 -1.46 -9.51
CA LEU A 162 -8.04 -0.47 -9.12
C LEU A 162 -7.56 0.37 -10.32
N GLU A 163 -7.42 -0.21 -11.51
CA GLU A 163 -7.06 0.52 -12.73
C GLU A 163 -8.15 1.50 -13.16
N ILE A 164 -9.42 1.06 -13.15
CA ILE A 164 -10.57 1.94 -13.42
C ILE A 164 -10.63 3.04 -12.35
N TRP A 165 -10.43 2.67 -11.08
CA TRP A 165 -10.43 3.60 -9.96
C TRP A 165 -9.35 4.67 -10.13
N ALA A 166 -8.12 4.29 -10.49
CA ALA A 166 -7.00 5.22 -10.68
C ALA A 166 -7.15 6.10 -11.93
N SER A 167 -7.93 5.65 -12.91
CA SER A 167 -8.24 6.40 -14.12
C SER A 167 -9.36 7.43 -13.91
N ASN A 168 -10.06 7.39 -12.77
CA ASN A 168 -11.02 8.42 -12.40
C ASN A 168 -10.30 9.60 -11.74
N ASP A 169 -10.54 10.81 -12.24
CA ASP A 169 -9.77 11.98 -11.82
C ASP A 169 -10.00 12.36 -10.35
N SER A 170 -11.23 12.28 -9.84
CA SER A 170 -11.53 12.57 -8.43
C SER A 170 -10.84 11.58 -7.48
N ASN A 171 -10.79 10.30 -7.85
CA ASN A 171 -10.05 9.29 -7.07
C ASN A 171 -8.54 9.52 -7.12
N ALA A 172 -8.02 9.91 -8.29
CA ALA A 172 -6.61 10.26 -8.45
C ALA A 172 -6.23 11.52 -7.66
N GLU A 173 -7.10 12.54 -7.63
CA GLU A 173 -6.93 13.72 -6.78
C GLU A 173 -6.92 13.33 -5.30
N ALA A 174 -7.81 12.43 -4.86
CA ALA A 174 -7.79 11.91 -3.49
C ALA A 174 -6.48 11.17 -3.18
N PHE A 175 -5.95 10.36 -4.11
CA PHE A 175 -4.65 9.71 -3.95
C PHE A 175 -3.53 10.74 -3.72
N LEU A 176 -3.42 11.73 -4.61
CA LEU A 176 -2.37 12.76 -4.52
C LEU A 176 -2.58 13.68 -3.30
N SER A 177 -3.80 13.83 -2.80
CA SER A 177 -4.10 14.62 -1.61
C SER A 177 -3.74 13.88 -0.31
N ASN A 178 -3.91 12.56 -0.30
CA ASN A 178 -3.67 11.72 0.89
C ASN A 178 -2.19 11.44 1.11
N VAL A 179 -1.40 11.34 0.03
CA VAL A 179 0.06 11.27 0.12
C VAL A 179 0.61 12.67 0.39
N LYS A 180 1.38 12.81 1.47
CA LYS A 180 1.86 14.11 1.95
C LYS A 180 3.36 14.08 2.17
N VAL A 181 4.05 15.12 1.72
CA VAL A 181 5.49 15.33 1.91
C VAL A 181 5.65 16.41 2.95
N HIS A 182 6.16 16.08 4.15
CA HIS A 182 6.23 17.02 5.28
C HIS A 182 4.90 17.74 5.56
N GLY A 183 3.79 17.00 5.47
CA GLY A 183 2.44 17.53 5.68
C GLY A 183 1.78 18.19 4.46
N VAL A 184 2.55 18.50 3.41
CA VAL A 184 2.06 19.12 2.17
C VAL A 184 1.51 18.05 1.23
N PRO A 185 0.25 18.13 0.77
CA PRO A 185 -0.29 17.21 -0.23
C PRO A 185 0.55 17.16 -1.51
N LEU A 186 0.80 15.96 -2.03
CA LEU A 186 1.51 15.78 -3.31
C LEU A 186 0.75 16.48 -4.45
N LEU A 187 -0.58 16.53 -4.38
CA LEU A 187 -1.44 17.25 -5.34
C LEU A 187 -1.07 18.74 -5.44
N ASP A 188 -0.83 19.40 -4.31
CA ASP A 188 -0.52 20.84 -4.28
C ASP A 188 0.87 21.09 -4.89
N SER A 189 1.81 20.20 -4.63
CA SER A 189 3.16 20.23 -5.22
C SER A 189 3.10 20.10 -6.75
N VAL A 190 2.32 19.15 -7.25
CA VAL A 190 2.10 18.95 -8.69
C VAL A 190 1.40 20.15 -9.30
N ARG A 191 0.32 20.65 -8.71
CA ARG A 191 -0.46 21.78 -9.27
C ARG A 191 0.32 23.08 -9.29
N SER A 192 1.26 23.26 -8.36
CA SER A 192 2.19 24.39 -8.38
C SER A 192 3.02 24.40 -9.66
N ILE A 193 3.52 23.25 -10.11
CA ILE A 193 4.39 23.16 -11.31
C ILE A 193 3.60 22.87 -12.61
N TRP A 194 2.46 22.17 -12.52
CA TRP A 194 1.59 21.80 -13.64
C TRP A 194 0.09 21.98 -13.28
N PRO A 195 -0.44 23.21 -13.24
CA PRO A 195 -1.79 23.50 -12.75
C PRO A 195 -2.90 22.87 -13.60
N SER A 196 -2.64 22.62 -14.89
CA SER A 196 -3.63 22.08 -15.84
C SER A 196 -3.53 20.55 -16.01
N ARG A 197 -2.66 19.85 -15.28
CA ARG A 197 -2.49 18.40 -15.42
C ARG A 197 -3.62 17.68 -14.67
N GLN A 198 -4.30 16.77 -15.37
CA GLN A 198 -5.31 15.89 -14.77
C GLN A 198 -4.62 14.91 -13.80
N ALA A 199 -5.15 14.73 -12.59
CA ALA A 199 -4.56 13.84 -11.60
C ALA A 199 -4.50 12.38 -12.08
N SER A 200 -5.53 11.93 -12.80
CA SER A 200 -5.61 10.59 -13.40
C SER A 200 -4.43 10.29 -14.34
N SER A 201 -3.95 11.30 -15.07
CA SER A 201 -2.76 11.18 -15.95
C SER A 201 -1.45 10.90 -15.19
N ILE A 202 -1.45 11.08 -13.87
CA ILE A 202 -0.31 10.85 -12.97
C ILE A 202 -0.49 9.55 -12.22
N VAL A 203 -1.66 9.36 -11.60
CA VAL A 203 -1.92 8.23 -10.71
C VAL A 203 -2.13 6.94 -11.48
N ALA A 204 -2.80 6.96 -12.64
CA ALA A 204 -3.02 5.75 -13.42
C ALA A 204 -1.69 5.09 -13.86
N PRO A 205 -0.69 5.81 -14.41
CA PRO A 205 0.62 5.22 -14.68
C PRO A 205 1.36 4.71 -13.43
N LEU A 206 1.30 5.43 -12.31
CA LEU A 206 1.93 4.99 -11.05
C LEU A 206 1.33 3.68 -10.56
N ILE A 207 0.00 3.63 -10.44
CA ILE A 207 -0.73 2.44 -10.01
C ILE A 207 -0.53 1.29 -11.00
N HIS A 208 -0.54 1.56 -12.31
CA HIS A 208 -0.27 0.54 -13.31
C HIS A 208 1.13 -0.06 -13.13
N ASN A 209 2.16 0.76 -12.90
CA ASN A 209 3.53 0.29 -12.65
C ASN A 209 3.63 -0.50 -11.34
N TRP A 210 2.92 -0.09 -10.29
CA TRP A 210 2.92 -0.81 -9.02
C TRP A 210 2.05 -2.07 -9.04
N ALA A 211 1.12 -2.17 -9.98
CA ALA A 211 0.26 -3.34 -10.23
C ALA A 211 0.74 -4.17 -11.46
N LEU A 212 1.91 -3.85 -12.03
CA LEU A 212 2.36 -4.31 -13.34
C LEU A 212 2.50 -5.84 -13.46
N ASP A 213 2.77 -6.53 -12.35
CA ASP A 213 2.84 -8.00 -12.29
C ASP A 213 1.49 -8.69 -12.60
N LEU A 214 0.40 -7.92 -12.71
CA LEU A 214 -0.97 -8.43 -12.60
C LEU A 214 -1.86 -8.05 -13.78
N THR A 215 -1.39 -7.14 -14.61
CA THR A 215 -2.08 -6.58 -15.78
C THR A 215 -1.44 -7.06 -17.09
N LEU A 216 -0.13 -7.36 -17.07
CA LEU A 216 0.60 -7.95 -18.20
C LEU A 216 0.43 -9.48 -18.26
N GLY A 217 0.08 -9.97 -19.46
CA GLY A 217 -0.44 -11.31 -19.73
C GLY A 217 0.42 -12.50 -19.30
N THR A 218 -0.23 -13.67 -19.26
CA THR A 218 0.24 -15.08 -19.17
C THR A 218 1.57 -15.41 -18.48
N GLN A 219 2.70 -14.76 -18.78
CA GLN A 219 4.03 -15.07 -18.24
C GLN A 219 4.19 -14.74 -16.75
N HIS A 220 3.69 -13.59 -16.29
CA HIS A 220 3.76 -13.19 -14.88
C HIS A 220 2.82 -14.03 -13.99
N HIS A 221 1.61 -14.28 -14.47
CA HIS A 221 0.71 -15.25 -13.85
C HIS A 221 1.35 -16.64 -13.73
N VAL A 222 2.10 -17.08 -14.74
CA VAL A 222 2.85 -18.34 -14.69
C VAL A 222 3.93 -18.29 -13.63
N GLN A 223 4.74 -17.24 -13.54
CA GLN A 223 5.81 -17.11 -12.52
C GLN A 223 5.27 -17.09 -11.07
N ARG A 224 4.13 -16.44 -10.86
CA ARG A 224 3.41 -16.49 -9.57
C ARG A 224 2.85 -17.88 -9.28
N ASN A 225 2.22 -18.50 -10.26
CA ASN A 225 1.67 -19.84 -10.12
C ASN A 225 2.79 -20.85 -9.85
N ILE A 226 3.96 -20.72 -10.49
CA ILE A 226 5.16 -21.52 -10.19
C ILE A 226 5.53 -21.36 -8.72
N SER A 227 5.53 -20.14 -8.18
CA SER A 227 5.90 -19.89 -6.78
C SER A 227 4.85 -20.39 -5.78
N SER A 228 3.64 -20.73 -6.25
CA SER A 228 2.55 -21.26 -5.42
C SER A 228 2.35 -22.77 -5.57
N TYR A 229 2.65 -23.33 -6.74
CA TYR A 229 2.35 -24.73 -7.10
C TYR A 229 3.58 -25.56 -7.43
N ALA A 230 4.72 -24.95 -7.73
CA ALA A 230 5.98 -25.62 -8.04
C ALA A 230 7.22 -24.88 -7.44
N PRO A 231 7.24 -24.58 -6.11
CA PRO A 231 8.31 -23.84 -5.45
C PRO A 231 9.51 -24.76 -5.13
N HIS A 232 10.14 -25.30 -6.17
CA HIS A 232 11.24 -26.25 -6.02
C HIS A 232 12.48 -25.78 -6.76
N GLN A 233 13.64 -26.35 -6.42
CA GLN A 233 14.94 -25.92 -6.95
C GLN A 233 15.07 -26.00 -8.49
N LEU A 234 14.23 -26.77 -9.18
CA LEU A 234 14.20 -26.76 -10.65
C LEU A 234 13.60 -25.47 -11.25
N ASN A 235 12.95 -24.63 -10.43
CA ASN A 235 12.32 -23.36 -10.80
C ASN A 235 12.93 -22.19 -10.02
N GLN A 236 14.25 -22.20 -9.80
CA GLN A 236 14.93 -21.19 -8.98
C GLN A 236 14.64 -19.75 -9.43
N ILE A 237 14.57 -18.88 -8.43
CA ILE A 237 14.56 -17.43 -8.61
C ILE A 237 15.91 -16.96 -8.10
N ASP A 238 16.75 -16.49 -9.02
CA ASP A 238 18.06 -15.97 -8.68
C ASP A 238 17.93 -14.72 -7.80
N GLY A 239 18.90 -14.54 -6.91
CA GLY A 239 19.03 -13.39 -6.04
C GLY A 239 20.41 -13.35 -5.42
N ASP A 240 20.98 -12.17 -5.23
CA ASP A 240 22.26 -12.00 -4.55
C ASP A 240 22.02 -11.70 -3.07
N PHE A 241 22.67 -12.46 -2.19
CA PHE A 241 22.44 -12.34 -0.76
C PHE A 241 22.79 -10.94 -0.23
N LYS A 242 23.93 -10.38 -0.64
CA LYS A 242 24.37 -9.08 -0.15
C LYS A 242 23.47 -7.98 -0.65
N GLU A 243 23.08 -8.03 -1.93
CA GLU A 243 22.13 -7.09 -2.50
C GLU A 243 20.75 -7.18 -1.84
N ASP A 244 20.25 -8.38 -1.56
CA ASP A 244 18.96 -8.60 -0.91
C ASP A 244 18.96 -8.04 0.52
N MET A 245 20.05 -8.24 1.27
CA MET A 245 20.15 -7.72 2.64
C MET A 245 20.31 -6.19 2.61
N GLY A 246 21.13 -5.65 1.71
CA GLY A 246 21.25 -4.21 1.51
C GLY A 246 19.91 -3.56 1.14
N PHE A 247 19.09 -4.25 0.34
CA PHE A 247 17.73 -3.81 0.00
C PHE A 247 16.80 -3.75 1.20
N ILE A 248 16.80 -4.77 2.08
CA ILE A 248 16.00 -4.75 3.31
C ILE A 248 16.37 -3.57 4.21
N ALA A 249 17.68 -3.33 4.40
CA ALA A 249 18.14 -2.22 5.23
C ALA A 249 17.79 -0.86 4.61
N GLN A 250 18.01 -0.67 3.31
CA GLN A 250 17.61 0.55 2.60
C GLN A 250 16.09 0.78 2.67
N THR A 251 15.29 -0.29 2.66
CA THR A 251 13.84 -0.18 2.81
C THR A 251 13.48 0.42 4.17
N TRP A 252 14.14 0.01 5.26
CA TRP A 252 13.89 0.60 6.57
C TRP A 252 14.24 2.08 6.66
N GLU A 253 15.32 2.53 6.02
CA GLU A 253 15.67 3.96 5.96
C GLU A 253 14.56 4.82 5.35
N LEU A 254 13.82 4.26 4.38
CA LEU A 254 12.69 4.93 3.75
C LEU A 254 11.42 4.91 4.62
N LEU A 255 11.31 3.94 5.55
CA LEU A 255 10.14 3.73 6.39
C LEU A 255 10.30 4.28 7.82
N LYS A 256 11.47 4.84 8.14
CA LYS A 256 11.72 5.41 9.47
C LYS A 256 10.73 6.54 9.78
N PRO A 257 10.23 6.64 11.02
CA PRO A 257 9.37 7.73 11.42
C PRO A 257 10.19 9.04 11.53
N SER A 258 9.80 10.05 10.77
CA SER A 258 10.46 11.37 10.73
C SER A 258 9.51 12.53 11.08
N SER A 259 8.20 12.29 10.99
CA SER A 259 7.12 13.22 11.32
C SER A 259 5.84 12.48 11.74
N ALA A 260 4.77 13.22 12.04
CA ALA A 260 3.47 12.67 12.43
C ALA A 260 2.79 11.75 11.40
N LEU A 261 3.32 11.55 10.18
CA LEU A 261 2.74 10.62 9.20
C LEU A 261 3.66 9.44 8.83
N GLY A 262 4.88 9.42 9.37
CA GLY A 262 5.71 8.22 9.44
C GLY A 262 6.45 7.75 8.17
N PHE A 263 6.63 8.57 7.13
CA PHE A 263 7.26 8.16 5.85
C PHE A 263 7.95 9.28 5.04
N ASP A 264 8.48 10.35 5.65
CA ASP A 264 8.89 11.53 4.85
C ASP A 264 9.97 11.20 3.82
N GLU A 265 10.96 10.36 4.14
CA GLU A 265 12.00 9.96 3.19
C GLU A 265 11.41 9.30 1.94
N LEU A 266 10.52 8.31 2.13
CA LEU A 266 9.83 7.65 1.03
C LEU A 266 9.01 8.66 0.21
N ASP A 267 8.32 9.59 0.88
CA ASP A 267 7.44 10.56 0.25
C ASP A 267 8.22 11.63 -0.52
N ILE A 268 9.39 12.06 -0.05
CA ILE A 268 10.29 12.96 -0.79
C ILE A 268 10.78 12.30 -2.09
N HIS A 269 11.17 11.02 -2.03
CA HIS A 269 11.55 10.28 -3.23
C HIS A 269 10.35 10.03 -4.17
N LEU A 270 9.14 9.84 -3.63
CA LEU A 270 7.92 9.72 -4.42
C LEU A 270 7.56 11.04 -5.12
N LEU A 271 7.74 12.19 -4.45
CA LEU A 271 7.61 13.51 -5.06
C LEU A 271 8.57 13.66 -6.22
N ARG A 272 9.88 13.46 -5.99
CA ARG A 272 10.88 13.53 -7.05
C ARG A 272 10.53 12.64 -8.24
N ASN A 273 10.17 11.38 -7.97
CA ASN A 273 9.77 10.44 -9.01
C ASN A 273 8.55 10.90 -9.81
N THR A 274 7.56 11.48 -9.13
CA THR A 274 6.34 12.00 -9.76
C THR A 274 6.67 13.19 -10.66
N LEU A 275 7.42 14.17 -10.17
CA LEU A 275 7.78 15.35 -10.95
C LEU A 275 8.65 14.99 -12.17
N GLN A 276 9.64 14.11 -11.99
CA GLN A 276 10.50 13.68 -13.10
C GLN A 276 9.73 12.85 -14.14
N MET A 277 8.79 12.01 -13.73
CA MET A 277 7.90 11.28 -14.64
C MET A 277 7.02 12.22 -15.47
N LEU A 278 6.53 13.31 -14.88
CA LEU A 278 5.77 14.32 -15.62
C LEU A 278 6.63 15.05 -16.64
N HIS A 279 7.87 15.40 -16.26
CA HIS A 279 8.83 15.99 -17.18
C HIS A 279 9.17 15.05 -18.35
N GLU A 280 9.39 13.76 -18.08
CA GLU A 280 9.62 12.74 -19.12
C GLU A 280 8.41 12.59 -20.04
N THR A 281 7.20 12.67 -19.50
CA THR A 281 5.96 12.61 -20.29
C THR A 281 5.85 13.81 -21.23
N ASP A 282 6.20 15.01 -20.78
CA ASP A 282 6.21 16.21 -21.64
C ASP A 282 7.29 16.10 -22.72
N ASN A 283 8.49 15.63 -22.37
CA ASN A 283 9.58 15.40 -23.32
C ASN A 283 9.27 14.30 -24.35
N ALA A 284 8.47 13.29 -24.01
CA ALA A 284 8.06 12.25 -24.93
C ALA A 284 7.15 12.75 -26.08
N GLN A 285 6.59 13.97 -25.96
CA GLN A 285 5.75 14.59 -26.98
C GLN A 285 6.53 15.46 -27.98
N VAL A 286 7.83 15.65 -27.78
CA VAL A 286 8.69 16.47 -28.65
C VAL A 286 9.80 15.63 -29.28
N ASP A 287 10.37 16.13 -30.36
CA ASP A 287 11.55 15.50 -30.96
C ASP A 287 12.70 15.45 -29.95
N ALA A 288 13.48 14.36 -29.95
CA ALA A 288 14.57 14.16 -29.00
C ALA A 288 15.62 15.30 -29.01
N ALA A 289 15.81 15.98 -30.15
CA ALA A 289 16.69 17.15 -30.26
C ALA A 289 16.15 18.40 -29.51
N ASN A 290 14.85 18.43 -29.23
CA ASN A 290 14.15 19.49 -28.50
C ASN A 290 13.77 19.07 -27.07
N ALA A 291 14.14 17.84 -26.65
CA ALA A 291 13.89 17.37 -25.30
C ALA A 291 14.67 18.25 -24.31
N MET A 292 13.96 18.78 -23.33
CA MET A 292 14.52 19.72 -22.37
C MET A 292 15.27 18.96 -21.27
N PRO A 293 16.49 19.36 -20.89
CA PRO A 293 17.17 18.75 -19.75
C PRO A 293 16.46 19.10 -18.43
N LEU A 294 16.61 18.25 -17.41
CA LEU A 294 15.96 18.46 -16.10
C LEU A 294 16.29 19.82 -15.46
N GLY A 295 17.50 20.33 -15.65
CA GLY A 295 17.94 21.64 -15.12
C GLY A 295 17.25 22.85 -15.76
N GLU A 296 16.60 22.68 -16.91
CA GLU A 296 15.83 23.72 -17.60
C GLU A 296 14.32 23.47 -17.51
N SER A 297 13.91 22.37 -16.85
CA SER A 297 12.53 21.91 -16.81
C SER A 297 11.57 22.84 -16.06
N ALA A 298 10.27 22.53 -16.15
CA ALA A 298 9.24 23.15 -15.31
C ALA A 298 9.55 23.01 -13.80
N ILE A 299 10.20 21.92 -13.38
CA ILE A 299 10.63 21.72 -11.99
C ILE A 299 11.61 22.82 -11.57
N ALA A 300 12.61 23.09 -12.40
CA ALA A 300 13.63 24.09 -12.12
C ALA A 300 13.09 25.52 -12.16
N SER A 301 12.32 25.85 -13.20
CA SER A 301 11.78 27.20 -13.41
C SER A 301 10.66 27.58 -12.43
N ARG A 302 9.94 26.60 -11.87
CA ARG A 302 8.79 26.83 -10.98
C ARG A 302 9.00 26.30 -9.56
N PHE A 303 10.24 25.95 -9.19
CA PHE A 303 10.57 25.49 -7.84
C PHE A 303 10.10 26.47 -6.76
N ASP A 304 10.24 27.78 -7.02
CA ASP A 304 9.83 28.82 -6.09
C ASP A 304 8.32 28.91 -5.84
N GLU A 305 7.51 28.29 -6.69
CA GLU A 305 6.05 28.21 -6.54
C GLU A 305 5.61 27.12 -5.56
N LEU A 306 6.51 26.19 -5.18
CA LEU A 306 6.22 25.19 -4.16
C LEU A 306 5.99 25.83 -2.78
N GLU A 307 5.20 25.15 -1.94
CA GLU A 307 4.93 25.60 -0.58
C GLU A 307 6.24 25.76 0.23
N SER A 308 6.30 26.79 1.07
CA SER A 308 7.50 27.12 1.86
C SER A 308 8.00 25.96 2.73
N THR A 309 7.09 25.18 3.32
CA THR A 309 7.41 23.97 4.11
C THR A 309 8.18 22.97 3.28
N LEU A 310 7.74 22.73 2.03
CA LEU A 310 8.35 21.77 1.14
C LEU A 310 9.71 22.25 0.62
N LYS A 311 9.84 23.54 0.27
CA LYS A 311 11.11 24.13 -0.18
C LYS A 311 12.21 24.10 0.89
N GLN A 312 11.83 24.11 2.17
CA GLN A 312 12.77 23.95 3.28
C GLN A 312 13.21 22.50 3.46
N ALA A 313 12.34 21.55 3.15
CA ALA A 313 12.60 20.12 3.32
C ALA A 313 13.34 19.48 2.14
N VAL A 314 13.12 19.98 0.92
CA VAL A 314 13.64 19.37 -0.32
C VAL A 314 14.31 20.42 -1.19
N SER A 315 15.57 20.18 -1.54
CA SER A 315 16.32 21.09 -2.41
C SER A 315 15.98 20.91 -3.89
N LEU A 316 16.16 21.96 -4.68
CA LEU A 316 16.02 21.88 -6.13
C LEU A 316 16.99 20.85 -6.71
N GLU A 317 18.25 20.84 -6.26
CA GLU A 317 19.28 19.91 -6.72
C GLU A 317 18.84 18.47 -6.57
N PHE A 318 18.20 18.12 -5.46
CA PHE A 318 17.65 16.78 -5.26
C PHE A 318 16.56 16.46 -6.28
N LEU A 319 15.61 17.39 -6.51
CA LEU A 319 14.49 17.15 -7.43
C LEU A 319 14.93 17.00 -8.89
N ILE A 320 15.99 17.68 -9.33
CA ILE A 320 16.49 17.63 -10.71
C ILE A 320 17.69 16.70 -10.91
N ALA A 321 18.25 16.13 -9.84
CA ALA A 321 19.35 15.19 -9.95
C ALA A 321 18.95 13.97 -10.82
N ASN A 322 19.92 13.41 -11.53
CA ASN A 322 19.69 12.20 -12.32
C ASN A 322 19.35 11.02 -11.38
N ARG A 323 18.18 10.42 -11.58
CA ARG A 323 17.70 9.26 -10.81
C ARG A 323 18.64 8.06 -10.85
N SER A 324 19.41 7.88 -11.92
CA SER A 324 20.28 6.72 -12.08
C SER A 324 21.44 6.62 -11.07
N VAL A 325 21.70 7.67 -10.30
CA VAL A 325 22.81 7.73 -9.33
C VAL A 325 22.32 7.47 -7.91
N ASP A 326 21.25 8.14 -7.49
CA ASP A 326 20.78 8.16 -6.09
C ASP A 326 19.35 7.62 -5.91
N GLU A 327 18.83 6.93 -6.92
CA GLU A 327 17.62 6.11 -6.95
C GLU A 327 17.52 5.07 -5.81
N PRO A 328 16.68 5.16 -4.75
CA PRO A 328 16.49 4.01 -3.87
C PRO A 328 15.93 2.83 -4.65
N ARG A 329 16.42 1.62 -4.33
CA ARG A 329 16.13 0.39 -5.09
C ARG A 329 14.64 0.03 -5.12
N ILE A 330 13.86 0.52 -4.14
CA ILE A 330 12.39 0.40 -4.18
C ILE A 330 11.82 0.97 -5.48
N PHE A 331 12.22 2.17 -5.89
CA PHE A 331 11.64 2.82 -7.07
C PHE A 331 12.17 2.25 -8.38
N THR A 332 13.44 1.85 -8.44
CA THR A 332 14.00 1.18 -9.64
C THR A 332 13.38 -0.20 -9.81
N SER A 333 13.40 -1.04 -8.79
CA SER A 333 12.87 -2.41 -8.88
C SER A 333 11.34 -2.48 -8.99
N ALA A 334 10.60 -1.46 -8.54
CA ALA A 334 9.15 -1.40 -8.76
C ALA A 334 8.78 -1.18 -10.24
N ARG A 335 9.64 -0.51 -11.00
CA ARG A 335 9.47 -0.28 -12.45
C ARG A 335 9.90 -1.47 -13.30
N ASP A 336 10.70 -2.38 -12.74
CA ASP A 336 11.12 -3.56 -13.48
C ASP A 336 9.92 -4.43 -13.85
N ASN A 337 9.84 -4.78 -15.13
CA ASN A 337 8.88 -5.74 -15.67
C ASN A 337 9.17 -7.18 -15.23
N GLY A 338 9.99 -7.40 -14.20
CA GLY A 338 10.30 -8.71 -13.63
C GLY A 338 9.39 -9.04 -12.45
N SER A 339 9.26 -10.33 -12.12
CA SER A 339 8.59 -10.80 -10.90
C SER A 339 9.61 -11.21 -9.82
N THR A 340 10.80 -10.61 -9.76
CA THR A 340 11.75 -10.94 -8.68
C THR A 340 11.15 -10.64 -7.31
N SER A 341 11.64 -11.30 -6.26
CA SER A 341 11.19 -11.05 -4.89
C SER A 341 11.32 -9.56 -4.53
N VAL A 342 12.47 -8.96 -4.88
CA VAL A 342 12.74 -7.52 -4.66
C VAL A 342 11.74 -6.65 -5.40
N SER A 343 11.50 -6.86 -6.70
CA SER A 343 10.51 -6.07 -7.46
C SER A 343 9.11 -6.17 -6.87
N MET A 344 8.71 -7.35 -6.40
CA MET A 344 7.39 -7.52 -5.77
C MET A 344 7.30 -6.87 -4.39
N ILE A 345 8.36 -6.94 -3.58
CA ILE A 345 8.44 -6.25 -2.29
C ILE A 345 8.38 -4.74 -2.51
N SER A 346 9.14 -4.21 -3.47
CA SER A 346 9.15 -2.78 -3.81
C SER A 346 7.76 -2.26 -4.18
N ARG A 347 7.05 -2.98 -5.04
CA ARG A 347 5.65 -2.66 -5.40
C ARG A 347 4.71 -2.73 -4.20
N ALA A 348 4.89 -3.74 -3.34
CA ALA A 348 4.11 -3.89 -2.12
C ALA A 348 4.31 -2.69 -1.18
N VAL A 349 5.55 -2.24 -0.96
CA VAL A 349 5.85 -1.08 -0.10
C VAL A 349 5.12 0.18 -0.60
N LEU A 350 5.22 0.48 -1.90
CA LEU A 350 4.59 1.67 -2.48
C LEU A 350 3.06 1.63 -2.39
N LEU A 351 2.45 0.46 -2.68
CA LEU A 351 1.00 0.28 -2.52
C LEU A 351 0.56 0.35 -1.05
N LEU A 352 1.34 -0.22 -0.13
CA LEU A 352 1.03 -0.20 1.31
C LEU A 352 1.14 1.21 1.89
N ARG A 353 2.13 1.99 1.47
CA ARG A 353 2.24 3.41 1.81
C ARG A 353 0.97 4.18 1.42
N ALA A 354 0.45 3.92 0.22
CA ALA A 354 -0.82 4.50 -0.24
C ALA A 354 -2.03 3.94 0.55
N ALA A 355 -2.10 2.64 0.79
CA ALA A 355 -3.17 2.04 1.60
C ALA A 355 -3.23 2.64 3.01
N THR A 356 -2.06 2.88 3.62
CA THR A 356 -1.96 3.56 4.91
C THR A 356 -2.47 5.00 4.82
N SER A 357 -2.12 5.76 3.78
CA SER A 357 -2.61 7.14 3.64
C SER A 357 -4.13 7.21 3.50
N PHE A 358 -4.73 6.28 2.73
CA PHE A 358 -6.19 6.15 2.60
C PHE A 358 -6.87 5.73 3.91
N THR A 359 -6.24 4.82 4.66
CA THR A 359 -6.74 4.40 5.98
C THR A 359 -6.73 5.59 6.94
N ASN A 360 -5.64 6.35 6.99
CA ASN A 360 -5.56 7.57 7.81
C ASN A 360 -6.57 8.62 7.37
N ALA A 361 -6.74 8.84 6.07
CA ALA A 361 -7.67 9.83 5.54
C ALA A 361 -9.12 9.49 5.92
N THR A 362 -9.55 8.24 5.77
CA THR A 362 -10.92 7.82 6.10
C THR A 362 -11.20 7.88 7.60
N PHE A 363 -10.24 7.50 8.45
CA PHE A 363 -10.36 7.70 9.89
C PHE A 363 -10.41 9.19 10.27
N ALA A 364 -9.57 10.03 9.66
CA ALA A 364 -9.57 11.48 9.91
C ALA A 364 -10.92 12.12 9.49
N MET A 365 -11.47 11.73 8.34
CA MET A 365 -12.81 12.12 7.91
C MET A 365 -13.90 11.65 8.88
N GLY A 366 -13.72 10.46 9.49
CA GLY A 366 -14.57 9.92 10.55
C GLY A 366 -14.40 10.60 11.92
N GLY A 367 -13.60 11.67 12.00
CA GLY A 367 -13.40 12.46 13.22
C GLY A 367 -12.41 11.85 14.22
N ARG A 368 -11.53 10.95 13.77
CA ARG A 368 -10.44 10.41 14.59
C ARG A 368 -9.46 11.51 14.99
N SER A 369 -9.03 11.50 16.24
CA SER A 369 -7.93 12.33 16.72
C SER A 369 -6.56 11.84 16.23
N VAL A 370 -5.71 12.80 15.86
CA VAL A 370 -4.33 12.58 15.41
C VAL A 370 -3.40 12.33 16.61
N ASP A 371 -3.79 12.71 17.84
CA ASP A 371 -3.00 12.61 19.08
C ASP A 371 -2.95 11.22 19.73
N GLY A 372 -3.29 10.18 18.98
CA GLY A 372 -2.71 8.84 19.21
C GLY A 372 -3.42 7.91 20.21
N SER A 373 -4.64 8.20 20.70
CA SER A 373 -5.35 7.26 21.59
C SER A 373 -6.51 6.49 20.93
N ASP A 374 -7.18 7.08 19.94
CA ASP A 374 -8.43 6.55 19.38
C ASP A 374 -8.30 5.17 18.72
N LEU A 375 -7.11 4.86 18.16
CA LEU A 375 -6.83 3.59 17.51
C LEU A 375 -6.02 2.61 18.39
N ARG A 376 -5.56 3.03 19.58
CA ARG A 376 -4.78 2.16 20.49
C ARG A 376 -5.52 0.88 20.86
N PRO A 377 -6.84 0.89 21.14
CA PRO A 377 -7.56 -0.37 21.39
C PRO A 377 -7.55 -1.36 20.21
N TRP A 378 -7.33 -0.88 18.98
CA TRP A 378 -7.12 -1.74 17.82
C TRP A 378 -5.65 -2.17 17.69
N LEU A 379 -4.71 -1.26 17.85
CA LEU A 379 -3.30 -1.46 17.51
C LEU A 379 -2.47 -2.08 18.64
N ASP A 380 -2.76 -1.77 19.90
CA ASP A 380 -2.02 -2.29 21.07
C ASP A 380 -2.10 -3.82 21.16
N PRO A 381 -3.28 -4.47 20.99
CA PRO A 381 -3.36 -5.93 20.93
C PRO A 381 -2.53 -6.52 19.78
N VAL A 382 -2.40 -5.81 18.66
CA VAL A 382 -1.55 -6.24 17.54
C VAL A 382 -0.08 -6.17 17.93
N ALA A 383 0.38 -5.06 18.51
CA ALA A 383 1.76 -4.91 18.98
C ALA A 383 2.13 -6.00 19.99
N VAL A 384 1.25 -6.28 20.96
CA VAL A 384 1.47 -7.31 21.97
C VAL A 384 1.46 -8.72 21.35
N SER A 385 0.46 -9.06 20.55
CA SER A 385 0.35 -10.41 19.95
C SER A 385 1.46 -10.72 18.95
N ARG A 386 2.04 -9.70 18.33
CA ARG A 386 3.21 -9.83 17.45
C ARG A 386 4.54 -9.83 18.20
N GLY A 387 4.54 -9.56 19.50
CA GLY A 387 5.74 -9.51 20.32
C GLY A 387 6.60 -8.27 20.07
N PHE A 388 6.01 -7.16 19.62
CA PHE A 388 6.73 -5.89 19.44
C PHE A 388 6.95 -5.15 20.75
N ALA A 389 6.04 -5.34 21.71
CA ALA A 389 6.14 -4.82 23.07
C ALA A 389 5.38 -5.74 24.03
N ALA A 390 5.77 -5.76 25.31
CA ALA A 390 4.95 -6.38 26.34
C ALA A 390 3.75 -5.46 26.68
N ALA A 391 2.62 -6.04 27.11
CA ALA A 391 1.43 -5.27 27.45
C ALA A 391 1.69 -4.21 28.55
N ALA A 392 2.60 -4.49 29.48
CA ALA A 392 2.99 -3.57 30.55
C ALA A 392 4.01 -2.49 30.12
N SER A 393 4.55 -2.59 28.91
CA SER A 393 5.61 -1.72 28.37
C SER A 393 5.29 -1.22 26.97
N LEU A 394 4.00 -1.07 26.64
CA LEU A 394 3.59 -0.45 25.39
C LEU A 394 4.10 1.01 25.36
N PRO A 395 4.70 1.46 24.25
CA PRO A 395 5.22 2.82 24.18
C PRO A 395 4.09 3.85 24.18
N THR A 396 4.42 5.09 24.54
CA THR A 396 3.43 6.18 24.50
C THR A 396 3.15 6.56 23.05
N GLN A 397 4.19 6.67 22.22
CA GLN A 397 4.09 6.93 20.78
C GLN A 397 4.48 5.65 20.04
N MET A 398 3.74 5.25 19.00
CA MET A 398 4.13 4.02 18.27
C MET A 398 5.41 4.22 17.48
N SER A 399 5.80 5.46 17.18
CA SER A 399 7.10 5.81 16.60
C SER A 399 8.27 5.36 17.48
N ASP A 400 8.11 5.23 18.80
CA ASP A 400 9.15 4.69 19.69
C ASP A 400 9.50 3.22 19.39
N LEU A 401 8.65 2.48 18.66
CA LEU A 401 8.98 1.13 18.17
C LEU A 401 10.14 1.13 17.16
N TRP A 402 10.51 2.29 16.63
CA TRP A 402 11.63 2.46 15.70
C TRP A 402 12.97 2.24 16.36
N ASP A 403 13.16 2.58 17.63
CA ASP A 403 14.47 2.49 18.29
C ASP A 403 15.05 1.07 18.21
N GLU A 404 14.22 0.06 18.50
CA GLU A 404 14.60 -1.35 18.37
C GLU A 404 14.90 -1.74 16.92
N VAL A 405 14.16 -1.19 15.96
CA VAL A 405 14.38 -1.43 14.53
C VAL A 405 15.69 -0.79 14.08
N ASN A 406 16.00 0.43 14.51
CA ASN A 406 17.22 1.14 14.18
C ASN A 406 18.45 0.36 14.63
N TYR A 407 18.49 -0.06 15.90
CA TYR A 407 19.59 -0.90 16.40
C TYR A 407 19.69 -2.23 15.63
N ALA A 408 18.56 -2.88 15.34
CA ALA A 408 18.55 -4.12 14.59
C ALA A 408 19.06 -3.94 13.15
N VAL A 409 18.73 -2.84 12.47
CA VAL A 409 19.20 -2.51 11.12
C VAL A 409 20.69 -2.17 11.13
N GLU A 410 21.18 -1.41 12.11
CA GLU A 410 22.61 -1.12 12.28
C GLU A 410 23.43 -2.40 12.50
N ASP A 411 22.99 -3.27 13.41
CA ASP A 411 23.64 -4.57 13.64
C ASP A 411 23.61 -5.45 12.39
N PHE A 412 22.46 -5.51 11.72
CA PHE A 412 22.27 -6.26 10.50
C PHE A 412 23.21 -5.77 9.37
N GLN A 413 23.31 -4.46 9.14
CA GLN A 413 24.25 -3.87 8.19
C GLN A 413 25.72 -4.07 8.62
N GLY A 414 26.00 -3.99 9.91
CA GLY A 414 27.32 -4.26 10.48
C GLY A 414 27.80 -5.68 10.19
N VAL A 415 26.90 -6.67 10.23
CA VAL A 415 27.22 -8.07 9.89
C VAL A 415 27.37 -8.25 8.39
N VAL A 416 26.47 -7.67 7.59
CA VAL A 416 26.53 -7.72 6.11
C VAL A 416 27.83 -7.08 5.57
N SER A 417 28.35 -6.06 6.24
CA SER A 417 29.60 -5.39 5.86
C SER A 417 30.88 -6.09 6.33
N LYS A 418 30.85 -6.80 7.48
CA LYS A 418 32.03 -7.47 8.09
C LYS A 418 32.28 -8.90 7.60
N ASN A 419 31.25 -9.66 7.26
CA ASN A 419 31.39 -11.07 6.88
C ASN A 419 31.79 -11.24 5.41
N ARG A 420 32.55 -12.31 5.11
CA ARG A 420 32.89 -12.70 3.73
C ARG A 420 31.70 -13.46 3.13
N MET A 421 30.62 -12.73 2.87
CA MET A 421 29.60 -12.97 1.84
C MET A 421 29.07 -14.40 1.63
N ASP A 422 28.90 -15.22 2.67
CA ASP A 422 28.04 -16.40 2.57
C ASP A 422 26.94 -16.40 3.62
N ALA A 423 25.78 -16.97 3.26
CA ALA A 423 24.61 -17.01 4.13
C ALA A 423 24.88 -17.80 5.43
N ARG A 424 25.83 -18.74 5.41
CA ARG A 424 26.16 -19.58 6.57
C ARG A 424 26.87 -18.78 7.65
N GLU A 425 27.82 -17.92 7.29
CA GLU A 425 28.48 -17.00 8.23
C GLU A 425 27.47 -16.04 8.86
N PHE A 426 26.54 -15.54 8.05
CA PHE A 426 25.46 -14.69 8.53
C PHE A 426 24.62 -15.41 9.61
N TYR A 427 24.09 -16.60 9.34
CA TYR A 427 23.22 -17.29 10.30
C TYR A 427 23.92 -17.80 11.57
N ASN A 428 25.21 -18.08 11.53
CA ASN A 428 25.94 -18.62 12.69
C ASN A 428 26.44 -17.54 13.66
N ASN A 429 26.45 -16.26 13.25
CA ASN A 429 26.73 -15.15 14.14
C ASN A 429 25.43 -14.80 14.90
N ALA A 430 25.20 -15.41 16.06
CA ALA A 430 23.92 -15.45 16.76
C ALA A 430 23.48 -14.14 17.49
N ALA A 431 23.74 -12.96 16.92
CA ALA A 431 23.34 -11.67 17.52
C ALA A 431 22.59 -10.72 16.55
N ASN A 432 22.17 -11.20 15.38
CA ASN A 432 21.90 -10.32 14.22
C ASN A 432 20.54 -9.58 14.22
N GLY A 433 19.82 -9.45 15.34
CA GLY A 433 18.50 -8.78 15.36
C GLY A 433 17.47 -9.34 14.37
N LEU A 434 17.72 -10.55 13.83
CA LEU A 434 17.06 -11.12 12.65
C LEU A 434 15.53 -11.15 12.71
N PRO A 435 14.92 -11.45 13.86
CA PRO A 435 13.47 -11.35 13.99
C PRO A 435 12.94 -9.94 13.77
N ILE A 436 13.65 -8.88 14.20
CA ILE A 436 13.17 -7.49 14.20
C ILE A 436 13.28 -6.85 12.83
N VAL A 437 14.41 -7.03 12.11
CA VAL A 437 14.59 -6.45 10.77
C VAL A 437 13.57 -6.96 9.73
N ALA A 438 12.89 -8.07 10.00
CA ALA A 438 11.82 -8.57 9.17
C ALA A 438 10.42 -8.03 9.56
N GLN A 439 10.25 -7.35 10.70
CA GLN A 439 8.96 -6.91 11.25
C GLN A 439 8.45 -5.61 10.64
N PHE A 440 8.29 -5.58 9.31
CA PHE A 440 7.74 -4.43 8.58
C PHE A 440 6.34 -4.02 9.04
N GLU A 441 5.61 -4.86 9.80
CA GLU A 441 4.33 -4.46 10.41
C GLU A 441 4.47 -3.30 11.40
N ARG A 442 5.64 -3.10 12.01
CA ARG A 442 5.88 -1.96 12.91
C ARG A 442 5.67 -0.63 12.18
N ALA A 443 6.04 -0.57 10.89
CA ALA A 443 5.79 0.60 10.04
C ALA A 443 4.32 0.97 9.91
N ALA A 444 3.43 -0.03 9.90
CA ALA A 444 1.99 0.21 9.92
C ALA A 444 1.55 0.87 11.24
N LEU A 445 2.12 0.47 12.37
CA LEU A 445 1.67 0.93 13.68
C LEU A 445 1.96 2.41 13.91
N TRP A 446 3.20 2.86 13.66
CA TRP A 446 3.54 4.28 13.80
C TRP A 446 2.96 5.14 12.69
N SER A 447 2.71 4.59 11.50
CA SER A 447 2.06 5.39 10.46
C SER A 447 0.56 5.54 10.68
N LEU A 448 -0.11 4.50 11.21
CA LEU A 448 -1.52 4.57 11.57
C LEU A 448 -1.72 5.29 12.89
N CYS A 449 -0.77 5.29 13.82
CA CYS A 449 -0.88 5.94 15.14
C CYS A 449 0.46 6.55 15.55
N PRO A 450 0.86 7.67 14.91
CA PRO A 450 2.17 8.32 15.07
C PRO A 450 2.61 8.56 16.51
#